data_AF-A0A953AT19-F1
#
_entry.id   AF-A0A953AT19-F1
#
_cell.length_a   1.000
_cell.length_b   1.000
_cell.length_c   1.000
_cell.angle_alpha   90.00
_cell.angle_beta   90.00
_cell.angle_gamma   90.00
#
_symmetry.space_group_name_H-M   'P 1'
#
loop_
_entity.id
_entity.type
_entity.pdbx_description
1 polymer ?
#
loop_
_entity_poly.entity_id
_entity_poly.type
_entity_poly.pdbx_seq_one_letter_code
_entity_poly.pdbx_strand_id
1 'polypeptide(L)' 'EARAQAREVLRLHPGFTISQWRLRPPYRDAAVLDHFVDGLRKAGLPD' A
#
# COMPACT_ATOMS: atom_id res chain seq x y z
N GLU A 1 -5.05 9.57 11.22
CA GLU A 1 -4.18 10.17 10.18
C GLU A 1 -3.94 9.32 8.91
N ALA A 2 -4.00 7.97 8.95
CA ALA A 2 -3.63 7.10 7.81
C ALA A 2 -4.32 7.40 6.46
N ARG A 3 -5.62 7.73 6.46
CA ARG A 3 -6.36 8.11 5.24
C ARG A 3 -5.89 9.44 4.63
N ALA A 4 -5.36 10.37 5.44
CA ALA A 4 -4.79 11.61 4.93
C ALA A 4 -3.48 11.34 4.20
N GLN A 5 -2.64 10.46 4.76
CA GLN A 5 -1.40 10.00 4.15
C GLN A 5 -1.67 9.23 2.83
N ALA A 6 -2.66 8.34 2.80
CA ALA A 6 -3.05 7.63 1.58
C ALA A 6 -3.47 8.59 0.44
N ARG A 7 -4.22 9.64 0.76
CA ARG A 7 -4.59 10.68 -0.21
C ARG A 7 -3.38 11.43 -0.74
N GLU A 8 -2.40 11.70 0.12
CA GLU A 8 -1.16 12.36 -0.30
C GLU A 8 -0.31 11.46 -1.21
N VAL A 9 -0.22 10.16 -0.91
CA VAL A 9 0.44 9.18 -1.78
C VAL A 9 -0.20 9.15 -3.16
N LEU A 10 -1.53 9.14 -3.25
CA LEU A 10 -2.25 9.17 -4.54
C LEU A 10 -2.10 10.52 -5.26
N ARG A 11 -1.99 11.63 -4.52
CA ARG A 11 -1.74 12.96 -5.10
C ARG A 11 -0.35 13.04 -5.74
N LEU A 12 0.66 12.47 -5.09
CA LEU A 12 2.05 12.45 -5.59
C LEU A 12 2.26 11.36 -6.64
N HIS A 13 1.53 10.26 -6.53
CA HIS A 13 1.72 9.06 -7.36
C HIS A 13 0.34 8.50 -7.77
N PRO A 14 -0.31 9.10 -8.78
CA PRO A 14 -1.69 8.76 -9.14
C PRO A 14 -1.85 7.33 -9.68
N GLY A 15 -0.77 6.72 -10.18
CA GLY A 15 -0.75 5.32 -10.61
C GLY A 15 -0.42 4.32 -9.51
N PHE A 16 -0.36 4.74 -8.24
CA PHE A 16 -0.05 3.82 -7.14
C PHE A 16 -1.17 2.80 -6.94
N THR A 17 -0.80 1.52 -6.90
CA THR A 17 -1.69 0.41 -6.58
C THR A 17 -1.00 -0.52 -5.60
N ILE A 18 -1.78 -1.14 -4.70
CA ILE A 18 -1.24 -2.10 -3.74
C ILE A 18 -0.65 -3.31 -4.47
N SER A 19 -1.24 -3.74 -5.59
CA SER A 19 -0.72 -4.84 -6.42
C SER A 19 0.66 -4.55 -6.99
N GLN A 20 0.91 -3.36 -7.53
CA GLN A 20 2.24 -2.98 -8.00
C GLN A 20 3.24 -2.82 -6.86
N TRP A 21 2.78 -2.32 -5.71
CA TRP A 21 3.63 -2.20 -4.53
C TRP A 21 4.03 -3.57 -3.99
N ARG A 22 3.17 -4.59 -4.07
CA ARG A 22 3.48 -5.98 -3.68
C ARG A 22 4.68 -6.58 -4.42
N LEU A 23 4.98 -6.09 -5.63
CA LEU A 23 6.07 -6.58 -6.48
C LEU A 23 7.43 -5.90 -6.22
N ARG A 24 7.47 -4.80 -5.47
CA ARG A 24 8.69 -3.98 -5.30
C ARG A 24 9.58 -4.41 -4.12
N PRO A 25 9.06 -4.63 -2.89
CA PRO A 25 9.92 -4.94 -1.76
C PRO A 25 10.27 -6.42 -1.75
N PRO A 26 11.52 -6.78 -1.38
CA PRO A 26 11.92 -8.16 -1.17
C PRO A 26 11.37 -8.63 0.19
N TYR A 27 10.07 -8.85 0.29
CA TYR A 27 9.48 -9.47 1.48
C TYR A 27 9.91 -10.93 1.54
N ARG A 28 10.78 -11.24 2.50
CA ARG A 28 11.21 -12.62 2.77
C ARG A 28 10.10 -13.44 3.41
N ASP A 29 9.09 -12.79 3.99
CA ASP A 29 7.96 -13.40 4.70
C ASP A 29 6.62 -12.91 4.12
N ALA A 30 5.79 -13.85 3.69
CA ALA A 30 4.46 -13.60 3.15
C ALA A 30 3.47 -13.07 4.22
N ALA A 31 3.63 -13.46 5.48
CA ALA A 31 2.77 -12.99 6.56
C ALA A 31 2.97 -11.50 6.86
N VAL A 32 4.22 -11.03 6.76
CA VAL A 32 4.56 -9.60 6.88
C VAL A 32 3.97 -8.82 5.72
N LEU A 33 4.06 -9.35 4.50
CA LEU A 33 3.50 -8.73 3.31
C LEU A 33 1.97 -8.60 3.42
N ASP A 34 1.27 -9.65 3.84
CA ASP A 34 -0.19 -9.62 3.97
C ASP A 34 -0.63 -8.64 5.07
N HIS A 35 0.08 -8.55 6.20
CA HIS A 35 -0.19 -7.55 7.23
C HIS A 35 -0.01 -6.11 6.71
N PHE A 36 1.03 -5.87 5.92
CA PHE A 36 1.25 -4.56 5.30
C PHE A 36 0.17 -4.22 4.28
N VAL A 37 -0.20 -5.16 3.41
CA VAL A 37 -1.26 -5.00 2.40
C VAL A 37 -2.59 -4.67 3.07
N ASP A 38 -2.92 -5.35 4.16
CA ASP A 38 -4.14 -5.08 4.93
C ASP A 38 -4.13 -3.65 5.54
N GLY A 39 -2.98 -3.20 6.04
CA GLY A 39 -2.79 -1.83 6.49
C GLY A 39 -3.00 -0.79 5.39
N LEU A 40 -2.46 -1.03 4.18
CA LEU A 40 -2.63 -0.15 3.02
C LEU A 40 -4.09 -0.10 2.55
N ARG A 41 -4.81 -1.23 2.55
CA ARG A 41 -6.25 -1.28 2.24
C ARG A 41 -7.06 -0.49 3.27
N LYS A 42 -6.79 -0.67 4.57
CA LYS A 42 -7.45 0.10 5.64
C LYS A 42 -7.19 1.60 5.54
N ALA A 43 -6.03 2.00 5.00
CA ALA A 43 -5.71 3.39 4.72
C ALA A 43 -6.48 3.98 3.51
N GLY A 44 -7.11 3.13 2.68
CA GLY A 44 -7.93 3.54 1.54
C GLY A 44 -7.17 3.63 0.22
N LEU A 45 -6.03 2.94 0.10
CA LEU A 45 -5.30 2.84 -1.17
C LEU A 45 -5.97 1.80 -2.09
N PRO A 46 -5.96 2.02 -3.42
CA PRO A 46 -6.55 1.11 -4.41
C PRO A 46 -5.68 -0.14 -4.63
N ASP A 47 -6.31 -1.26 -4.95
CA ASP A 47 -5.66 -2.54 -5.23
C ASP A 47 -5.03 -2.59 -6.63
#